data_AF-A0A143PRE6-F1
#
_entry.id   AF-A0A143PRE6-F1
#
_cell.length_a   1.000
_cell.length_b   1.000
_cell.length_c   1.000
_cell.angle_alpha   90.00
_cell.angle_beta   90.00
_cell.angle_gamma   90.00
#
_symmetry.space_group_name_H-M   'P 1'
#
loop_
_entity.id
_entity.type
_entity.pdbx_description
1 polymer ?
#
loop_
_entity_poly.entity_id
_entity_poly.type
_entity_poly.pdbx_seq_one_letter_code
_entity_poly.pdbx_strand_id
1 'polypeptide(L)' 'MATYSKAASKSVESTMRRRKAGTLKSGSGKTVRSRKQAIAIGLNEAREEGAKVPRKASGPRKRASKKR' A
#
# COMPACT_ATOMS: atom_id res chain seq x y z
N MET A 1 -4.62 13.82 -16.24
CA MET A 1 -4.60 13.85 -14.75
C MET A 1 -3.57 12.82 -14.28
N ALA A 2 -2.54 13.19 -13.50
CA ALA A 2 -1.65 12.17 -12.93
C ALA A 2 -2.48 11.18 -12.09
N THR A 3 -2.27 9.88 -12.31
CA THR A 3 -3.01 8.82 -11.61
C THR A 3 -2.75 8.87 -10.10
N TYR A 4 -1.55 9.24 -9.69
CA TYR A 4 -1.16 9.43 -8.30
C TYR A 4 -0.80 10.90 -8.03
N SER A 5 -1.14 11.39 -6.84
CA SER A 5 -0.67 12.69 -6.36
C SER A 5 0.83 12.66 -6.02
N LYS A 6 1.49 13.82 -6.06
CA LYS A 6 2.89 13.97 -5.61
C LYS A 6 3.07 13.51 -4.15
N ALA A 7 2.06 13.73 -3.30
CA ALA A 7 2.05 13.25 -1.92
C ALA A 7 2.13 11.72 -1.86
N ALA A 8 1.31 11.00 -2.64
CA ALA A 8 1.36 9.55 -2.70
C ALA A 8 2.74 9.01 -3.17
N SER A 9 3.36 9.67 -4.15
CA SER A 9 4.71 9.31 -4.58
C SER A 9 5.75 9.48 -3.47
N LYS A 10 5.66 10.57 -2.68
CA LYS A 10 6.55 10.83 -1.54
C LYS A 10 6.38 9.80 -0.41
N SER A 11 5.15 9.44 -0.06
CA SER A 11 4.88 8.43 0.98
C SER A 11 5.44 7.05 0.58
N VAL A 12 5.29 6.66 -0.70
CA VAL A 12 5.90 5.43 -1.25
C VAL A 12 7.43 5.51 -1.24
N GLU A 13 8.02 6.66 -1.58
CA GLU A 13 9.48 6.83 -1.52
C GLU A 13 9.99 6.65 -0.08
N SER A 14 9.35 7.27 0.90
CA SER A 14 9.70 7.19 2.32
C SER A 14 9.63 5.75 2.85
N THR A 15 8.52 5.04 2.58
CA THR A 15 8.38 3.62 2.94
C THR A 15 9.41 2.74 2.25
N MET A 16 9.75 3.04 1.00
CA MET A 16 10.81 2.32 0.29
C MET A 16 12.20 2.55 0.90
N ARG A 17 12.49 3.76 1.40
CA ARG A 17 13.72 4.05 2.17
C ARG A 17 13.75 3.25 3.48
N ARG A 18 12.65 3.26 4.27
CA ARG A 18 12.52 2.45 5.50
C ARG A 18 12.70 0.96 5.24
N ARG A 19 12.17 0.45 4.12
CA ARG A 19 12.37 -0.94 3.70
C ARG A 19 13.84 -1.22 3.37
N LYS A 20 14.50 -0.36 2.59
CA LYS A 20 15.93 -0.51 2.25
C LYS A 20 16.81 -0.48 3.50
N ALA A 21 16.42 0.29 4.52
CA ALA A 21 17.09 0.33 5.81
C ALA A 21 16.77 -0.89 6.73
N GLY A 22 15.84 -1.77 6.33
CA GLY A 22 15.45 -2.94 7.13
C GLY A 22 14.53 -2.61 8.33
N THR A 23 14.06 -1.37 8.46
CA THR A 23 13.27 -0.90 9.60
C THR A 23 11.77 -0.95 9.36
N LEU A 24 11.31 -1.13 8.11
CA LEU A 24 9.88 -1.23 7.80
C LEU A 24 9.26 -2.49 8.40
N LYS A 25 8.25 -2.32 9.25
CA LYS A 25 7.46 -3.40 9.87
C LYS A 25 6.06 -3.48 9.26
N SER A 26 5.52 -4.69 9.18
CA SER A 26 4.11 -4.92 8.89
C SER A 26 3.27 -4.74 10.16
N GLY A 27 1.94 -4.66 10.01
CA GLY A 27 1.01 -4.65 11.14
C GLY A 27 1.09 -5.89 12.05
N SER A 28 1.76 -6.96 11.60
CA SER A 28 2.07 -8.15 12.40
C SER A 28 3.43 -8.13 13.11
N GLY A 29 4.14 -6.99 13.10
CA GLY A 29 5.46 -6.83 13.74
C GLY A 29 6.64 -7.45 12.97
N LYS A 30 6.38 -8.15 11.86
CA LYS A 30 7.43 -8.74 11.01
C LYS A 30 8.07 -7.69 10.12
N THR A 31 9.35 -7.86 9.81
CA THR A 31 10.05 -6.99 8.86
C THR A 31 9.52 -7.23 7.44
N VAL A 32 9.25 -6.15 6.71
CA VAL A 32 8.74 -6.21 5.34
C VAL A 32 9.86 -6.60 4.38
N ARG A 33 9.77 -7.80 3.83
CA ARG A 33 10.77 -8.35 2.88
C ARG A 33 10.45 -7.98 1.42
N SER A 34 9.16 -7.87 1.08
CA SER A 34 8.73 -7.69 -0.30
C SER A 34 8.59 -6.23 -0.70
N ARG A 35 9.08 -5.87 -1.91
CA ARG A 35 8.86 -4.55 -2.51
C ARG A 35 7.39 -4.24 -2.70
N LYS A 36 6.62 -5.20 -3.20
CA LYS A 36 5.18 -5.06 -3.46
C LYS A 36 4.44 -4.70 -2.17
N GLN A 37 4.82 -5.33 -1.06
CA GLN A 37 4.24 -5.07 0.25
C GLN A 37 4.57 -3.66 0.76
N ALA A 38 5.83 -3.21 0.62
CA ALA A 38 6.19 -1.86 1.01
C ALA A 38 5.46 -0.79 0.20
N ILE A 39 5.30 -0.99 -1.11
CA ILE A 39 4.51 -0.10 -1.97
C ILE A 39 3.05 -0.08 -1.50
N ALA A 40 2.48 -1.24 -1.18
CA ALA A 40 1.11 -1.30 -0.67
C ALA A 40 0.92 -0.56 0.66
N ILE A 41 1.90 -0.64 1.56
CA ILE A 41 1.91 0.12 2.82
C ILE A 41 1.97 1.62 2.52
N GLY A 42 2.92 2.07 1.69
CA GLY A 42 3.06 3.49 1.34
C GLY A 42 1.84 4.06 0.62
N LEU A 43 1.16 3.28 -0.24
CA LEU A 43 -0.08 3.69 -0.90
C LEU A 43 -1.28 3.74 0.07
N ASN A 44 -1.30 2.90 1.10
CA ASN A 44 -2.32 2.96 2.14
C ASN A 44 -2.07 4.16 3.07
N GLU A 45 -0.83 4.38 3.53
CA GLU A 45 -0.45 5.58 4.31
C GLU A 45 -0.85 6.85 3.58
N ALA A 46 -0.54 6.95 2.28
CA ALA A 46 -0.96 8.08 1.46
C ALA A 46 -2.48 8.26 1.39
N ARG A 47 -3.25 7.17 1.40
CA ARG A 47 -4.72 7.25 1.39
C ARG A 47 -5.26 7.75 2.72
N GLU A 48 -4.70 7.29 3.84
CA GLU A 48 -5.07 7.77 5.19
C GLU A 48 -4.74 9.26 5.36
N GLU A 49 -3.64 9.72 4.76
CA GLU A 49 -3.25 11.14 4.71
C GLU A 49 -4.13 11.99 3.75
N GLY A 50 -5.14 11.39 3.10
CA GLY A 50 -6.04 12.09 2.18
C GLY A 50 -5.44 12.36 0.79
N ALA A 51 -4.26 11.80 0.49
CA ALA A 51 -3.65 11.95 -0.82
C ALA A 51 -4.47 11.22 -1.89
N LYS A 52 -4.51 11.79 -3.10
CA LYS A 52 -5.18 11.16 -4.24
C LYS A 52 -4.42 9.90 -4.66
N VAL A 53 -5.03 8.75 -4.40
CA VAL A 53 -4.57 7.41 -4.80
C VAL A 53 -5.69 6.72 -5.59
N PRO A 54 -5.42 6.16 -6.78
CA PRO A 54 -6.38 5.38 -7.54
C PRO A 54 -6.99 4.27 -6.68
N ARG A 55 -8.31 4.10 -6.81
CA ARG A 55 -8.98 2.93 -6.23
C ARG A 55 -8.45 1.70 -6.95
N LYS A 56 -8.16 0.64 -6.19
CA LYS A 56 -7.87 -0.66 -6.78
C LYS A 56 -9.09 -1.05 -7.62
N ALA A 57 -8.91 -1.37 -8.89
CA ALA A 57 -10.00 -1.86 -9.72
C ALA A 57 -10.61 -3.07 -9.00
N SER A 58 -11.90 -2.97 -8.66
CA SER A 58 -12.65 -4.10 -8.15
C SER A 58 -12.85 -5.08 -9.30
N GLY A 59 -11.93 -6.04 -9.45
CA GLY A 59 -12.25 -7.26 -10.19
C GLY A 59 -13.53 -7.87 -9.61
N PRO A 60 -14.30 -8.63 -10.40
CA PRO A 60 -15.61 -9.14 -9.99
C PRO A 60 -15.48 -9.80 -8.62
N ARG A 61 -16.23 -9.26 -7.62
CA ARG A 61 -16.33 -9.85 -6.29
C ARG A 61 -16.93 -11.24 -6.46
N LYS A 62 -16.11 -12.28 -6.55
CA LYS A 62 -16.60 -13.65 -6.37
C LYS A 62 -17.10 -13.72 -4.93
N ARG A 63 -18.42 -13.69 -4.76
CA ARG A 63 -19.09 -13.99 -3.50
C ARG A 63 -18.56 -15.34 -3.03
N ALA A 64 -17.99 -15.40 -1.83
CA ALA A 64 -17.66 -16.67 -1.21
C ALA A 64 -18.96 -17.47 -1.12
N SER A 65 -19.02 -18.62 -1.78
CA SER A 65 -20.14 -19.54 -1.66
C SER A 65 -20.29 -19.88 -0.17
N LYS A 66 -21.43 -19.51 0.40
CA LYS A 66 -21.84 -19.93 1.74
C LYS A 66 -21.98 -21.46 1.68
N LYS A 67 -20.96 -22.20 2.15
CA LYS A 67 -21.13 -23.62 2.43
C LYS A 67 -21.93 -23.72 3.74
N ARG A 68 -23.08 -24.40 3.65
CA ARG A 68 -23.90 -24.83 4.78
C ARG A 68 -23.14 -25.84 5.62
#